data_AF-A0A0B5HFM2-F1
#
_entry.id   AF-A0A0B5HFM2-F1
#
_cell.length_a   1.000
_cell.length_b   1.000
_cell.length_c   1.000
_cell.angle_alpha   90.00
_cell.angle_beta   90.00
_cell.angle_gamma   90.00
#
_symmetry.space_group_name_H-M   'P 1'
#
loop_
_entity.id
_entity.type
_entity.pdbx_description
1 polymer ?
#
loop_
_entity_poly.entity_id
_entity_poly.type
_entity_poly.pdbx_seq_one_letter_code
_entity_poly.pdbx_strand_id
1 'polypeptide(L)'
;MPKRKDTFLFHRGERVGKGGLPITITKIRTMKRGAAEERGNLYPTTTSITQKFEIKSQDPRVINKFARFLRRTHIDELPQIISFLKGDLL
;
A
#
# COMPACT_ATOMS: atom_id res chain seq x y z
N MET A 1 -12.72 15.60 -6.02
CA MET A 1 -11.86 15.31 -7.19
C MET A 1 -12.22 13.95 -7.76
N PRO A 2 -12.24 13.75 -9.09
CA PRO A 2 -12.56 12.46 -9.69
C PRO A 2 -11.48 11.43 -9.29
N LYS A 3 -11.92 10.28 -8.76
CA LYS A 3 -11.02 9.21 -8.31
C LYS A 3 -10.17 8.72 -9.49
N ARG A 4 -8.85 8.95 -9.46
CA ARG A 4 -7.93 8.31 -10.41
C ARG A 4 -8.01 6.81 -10.19
N LYS A 5 -8.55 6.08 -11.17
CA LYS A 5 -8.66 4.64 -11.13
C LYS A 5 -7.28 4.00 -10.95
N ASP A 6 -7.29 2.89 -10.22
CA ASP A 6 -6.19 1.94 -10.15
C ASP A 6 -5.76 1.54 -11.57
N THR A 7 -4.45 1.56 -11.84
CA THR A 7 -3.91 1.11 -13.13
C THR A 7 -3.29 -0.27 -12.99
N PHE A 8 -2.84 -0.86 -14.11
CA PHE A 8 -2.09 -2.11 -14.08
C PHE A 8 -0.87 -2.03 -13.15
N LEU A 9 -0.11 -0.94 -13.21
CA LEU A 9 1.13 -0.77 -12.45
C LEU A 9 0.97 -0.07 -11.10
N PHE A 10 -0.04 0.78 -10.91
CA PHE A 10 -0.21 1.58 -9.70
C PHE A 10 -1.50 1.25 -8.96
N HIS A 11 -1.36 1.15 -7.64
CA HIS A 11 -2.47 1.10 -6.69
C HIS A 11 -2.58 2.44 -5.95
N ARG A 12 -3.79 2.94 -5.77
CA ARG A 12 -4.07 4.17 -5.05
C ARG A 12 -5.00 3.88 -3.87
N GLY A 13 -4.62 4.38 -2.70
CA GLY A 13 -5.42 4.26 -1.49
C GLY A 13 -5.59 5.60 -0.80
N GLU A 14 -6.80 5.86 -0.30
CA GLU A 14 -7.08 7.04 0.51
C GLU A 14 -6.58 6.82 1.95
N ARG A 15 -5.98 7.88 2.50
CA ARG A 15 -5.57 7.98 3.91
C ARG A 15 -5.97 9.34 4.44
N VAL A 16 -6.05 9.43 5.77
CA VAL A 16 -6.24 10.70 6.46
C VAL A 16 -4.87 11.36 6.59
N GLY A 17 -4.72 12.53 5.99
CA GLY A 17 -3.54 13.38 6.07
C GLY A 17 -3.64 14.39 7.21
N LYS A 18 -2.82 15.44 7.15
CA LYS A 18 -2.81 16.51 8.16
C LYS A 18 -4.15 17.23 8.20
N GLY A 19 -4.60 17.60 9.41
CA GLY A 19 -5.86 18.32 9.60
C GLY A 19 -7.12 17.52 9.24
N GLY A 20 -7.01 16.18 9.12
CA GLY A 20 -8.15 15.33 8.77
C GLY A 20 -8.46 15.28 7.26
N LEU A 21 -7.67 15.97 6.43
CA LEU A 21 -7.92 16.03 4.99
C LEU A 21 -7.55 14.71 4.31
N PRO A 22 -8.39 14.18 3.40
CA PRO A 22 -8.09 12.95 2.69
C PRO A 22 -6.94 13.15 1.69
N ILE A 23 -5.93 12.30 1.78
CA ILE A 23 -4.80 12.24 0.85
C ILE A 23 -4.85 10.95 0.04
N THR A 24 -4.42 11.02 -1.22
CA THR A 24 -4.30 9.84 -2.08
C THR A 24 -2.86 9.36 -2.11
N ILE A 25 -2.62 8.18 -1.52
CA ILE A 25 -1.31 7.53 -1.56
C ILE A 25 -1.21 6.67 -2.81
N THR A 26 -0.16 6.88 -3.60
CA THR A 26 0.16 6.03 -4.77
C THR A 26 1.27 5.05 -4.44
N LYS A 27 1.08 3.77 -4.77
CA LYS A 27 2.07 2.70 -4.61
C LYS A 27 2.20 1.88 -5.89
N ILE A 28 3.33 1.22 -6.06
CA ILE A 28 3.48 0.18 -7.08
C ILE A 28 2.55 -0.99 -6.72
N ARG A 29 1.79 -1.50 -7.68
CA ARG A 29 0.89 -2.64 -7.49
C ARG A 29 1.72 -3.90 -7.23
N THR A 30 1.61 -4.42 -6.02
CA THR A 30 2.30 -5.65 -5.59
C THR A 30 1.34 -6.80 -5.28
N MET A 31 0.03 -6.55 -5.33
CA MET A 31 -1.02 -7.51 -4.98
C MET A 31 -1.95 -7.82 -6.16
N LYS A 32 -2.51 -9.04 -6.14
CA LYS A 32 -3.53 -9.47 -7.11
C LYS A 32 -4.77 -8.57 -7.02
N ARG A 33 -5.52 -8.50 -8.13
CA ARG A 33 -6.81 -7.79 -8.14
C ARG A 33 -7.76 -8.45 -7.14
N GLY A 34 -8.55 -7.66 -6.39
CA GLY A 34 -9.44 -8.18 -5.35
C GLY A 34 -8.77 -8.43 -3.99
N ALA A 35 -7.44 -8.28 -3.86
CA ALA A 35 -6.73 -8.52 -2.59
C ALA A 35 -7.24 -7.69 -1.39
N ALA A 36 -7.93 -6.58 -1.64
CA ALA A 36 -8.53 -5.75 -0.60
C ALA A 36 -9.66 -6.48 0.17
N GLU A 37 -10.45 -7.30 -0.51
CA GLU A 37 -11.57 -8.06 0.06
C GLU A 37 -11.07 -9.18 0.97
N GLU A 38 -9.93 -9.77 0.63
CA GLU A 38 -9.25 -10.81 1.42
C GLU A 38 -8.56 -10.26 2.68
N ARG A 39 -8.48 -8.92 2.85
CA ARG A 39 -7.71 -8.31 3.95
C ARG A 39 -8.28 -8.60 5.33
N GLY A 40 -9.61 -8.67 5.46
CA GLY A 40 -10.29 -8.87 6.74
C GLY A 40 -9.93 -10.19 7.42
N ASN A 41 -9.58 -11.21 6.63
CA ASN A 41 -9.32 -12.56 7.14
C ASN A 41 -7.84 -12.83 7.45
N LEU A 42 -6.91 -12.02 6.92
CA LEU A 42 -5.47 -12.30 7.00
C LEU A 42 -4.71 -11.50 8.06
N TYR A 43 -5.22 -10.35 8.48
CA TYR A 43 -4.57 -9.54 9.51
C TYR A 43 -5.33 -9.62 10.82
N PRO A 44 -4.88 -10.44 11.79
CA PRO A 44 -5.33 -10.26 13.17
C PRO A 44 -4.99 -8.84 13.64
N THR A 45 -5.72 -8.35 14.63
CA THR A 45 -5.51 -7.06 15.33
C THR A 45 -4.20 -7.04 16.13
N THR A 46 -3.11 -7.54 15.56
CA THR A 46 -1.80 -7.54 16.19
C THR A 46 -1.18 -6.15 16.17
N THR A 47 -0.70 -5.73 17.33
CA THR A 47 0.07 -4.50 17.53
C THR A 47 1.56 -4.72 17.32
N SER A 48 2.03 -5.98 17.35
CA SER A 48 3.45 -6.34 17.22
C SER A 48 4.01 -5.99 15.85
N ILE A 49 5.07 -5.18 15.86
CA ILE A 49 5.80 -4.78 14.64
C ILE A 49 6.42 -6.00 13.96
N THR A 50 7.04 -6.90 14.73
CA THR A 50 7.67 -8.13 14.22
C THR A 50 6.67 -9.01 13.52
N GLN A 51 5.50 -9.22 14.13
CA GLN A 51 4.43 -10.03 13.54
C GLN A 51 3.86 -9.38 12.27
N LYS A 52 3.75 -8.05 12.21
CA LYS A 52 3.37 -7.34 10.97
C LYS A 52 4.38 -7.56 9.85
N PHE A 53 5.68 -7.54 10.15
CA PHE A 53 6.72 -7.82 9.14
C PHE A 53 6.63 -9.25 8.63
N GLU A 54 6.44 -10.22 9.53
CA GLU A 54 6.29 -11.62 9.18
C GLU A 54 5.07 -11.87 8.29
N ILE A 55 3.90 -11.36 8.67
CA ILE A 55 2.67 -11.46 7.87
C ILE A 55 2.87 -10.79 6.50
N LYS A 56 3.53 -9.61 6.46
CA LYS A 56 3.82 -8.91 5.19
C LYS A 56 4.73 -9.72 4.27
N SER A 57 5.65 -10.51 4.84
CA SER A 57 6.62 -11.32 4.10
C SER A 57 6.01 -12.58 3.48
N GLN A 58 4.96 -13.13 4.09
CA GLN A 58 4.31 -14.38 3.66
C GLN A 58 2.90 -14.16 3.09
N ASP A 59 2.51 -12.92 2.82
CA ASP A 59 1.17 -12.58 2.33
C ASP A 59 0.87 -13.27 0.98
N PRO A 60 -0.11 -14.19 0.91
CA PRO A 60 -0.42 -14.97 -0.29
C PRO A 60 -1.05 -14.12 -1.40
N ARG A 61 -1.42 -12.86 -1.13
CA ARG A 61 -2.00 -11.95 -2.12
C ARG A 61 -0.95 -11.26 -2.98
N VAL A 62 0.33 -11.42 -2.65
CA VAL A 62 1.45 -10.81 -3.38
C VAL A 62 1.72 -11.59 -4.67
N ILE A 63 1.74 -10.89 -5.81
CA ILE A 63 1.69 -11.50 -7.14
C ILE A 63 2.92 -12.32 -7.55
N ASN A 64 4.11 -11.97 -7.05
CA ASN A 64 5.36 -12.65 -7.39
C ASN A 64 6.51 -12.32 -6.41
N LYS A 65 7.67 -12.98 -6.57
CA LYS A 65 8.87 -12.79 -5.73
C LYS A 65 9.41 -11.34 -5.78
N PHE A 66 9.33 -10.68 -6.94
CA PHE A 66 9.77 -9.28 -7.09
C PHE A 66 8.87 -8.32 -6.29
N ALA A 67 7.55 -8.49 -6.38
CA ALA A 67 6.59 -7.73 -5.59
C ALA A 67 6.79 -7.93 -4.08
N ARG A 68 7.18 -9.14 -3.65
CA ARG A 68 7.55 -9.41 -2.26
C ARG A 68 8.81 -8.65 -1.85
N PHE A 69 9.82 -8.63 -2.71
CA PHE A 69 11.03 -7.83 -2.49
C PHE A 69 10.68 -6.34 -2.32
N LEU A 70 9.91 -5.76 -3.25
CA LEU A 70 9.48 -4.36 -3.17
C LEU A 70 8.79 -4.03 -1.84
N ARG A 71 7.92 -4.91 -1.35
CA ARG A 71 7.23 -4.74 -0.07
C ARG A 71 8.15 -4.86 1.14
N ARG A 72 9.15 -5.75 1.09
CA ARG A 72 10.12 -5.95 2.18
C ARG A 72 11.05 -4.74 2.30
N THR A 73 11.42 -4.15 1.18
CA THR A 73 12.31 -2.98 1.12
C THR A 73 11.58 -1.64 1.09
N HIS A 74 10.23 -1.65 1.10
CA HIS A 74 9.38 -0.46 0.96
C HIS A 74 9.57 0.32 -0.35
N ILE A 75 10.18 -0.29 -1.37
CA ILE A 75 10.36 0.31 -2.69
C ILE A 75 9.01 0.54 -3.39
N ASP A 76 7.98 -0.24 -3.05
CA ASP A 76 6.62 -0.02 -3.56
C ASP A 76 6.02 1.34 -3.18
N GLU A 77 6.61 2.01 -2.18
CA GLU A 77 6.20 3.32 -1.68
C GLU A 77 6.97 4.49 -2.30
N LEU A 78 8.02 4.25 -3.10
CA LEU A 78 8.78 5.32 -3.76
C LEU A 78 7.93 6.29 -4.60
N PRO A 79 6.83 5.89 -5.28
CA PRO A 79 5.97 6.84 -5.97
C PRO A 79 5.37 7.92 -5.05
N GLN A 80 5.31 7.68 -3.72
CA GLN A 80 4.85 8.66 -2.74
C GLN A 80 5.81 9.85 -2.60
N ILE A 81 7.09 9.68 -2.91
CA ILE A 81 8.06 10.78 -2.88
C ILE A 81 7.62 11.91 -3.82
N ILE A 82 7.02 11.57 -4.97
CA ILE A 82 6.47 12.56 -5.91
C ILE A 82 5.32 13.35 -5.26
N SER A 83 4.44 12.67 -4.53
CA SER A 83 3.35 13.33 -3.77
C SER A 83 3.90 14.21 -2.64
N PHE A 84 4.99 13.81 -2.01
CA PHE A 84 5.65 14.58 -0.96
C PHE A 84 6.27 15.85 -1.53
N LEU A 85 7.02 15.73 -2.62
CA LEU A 85 7.64 16.87 -3.31
C LEU A 85 6.61 17.87 -3.86
N LYS A 86 5.39 17.42 -4.18
CA LYS A 86 4.28 18.29 -4.59
C LYS A 86 3.58 19.00 -3.43
N GLY A 87 3.87 18.62 -2.19
CA GLY A 87 3.17 19.12 -1.01
C GLY A 87 1.81 18.46 -0.75
N ASP A 88 1.43 17.42 -1.51
CA ASP A 88 0.12 16.74 -1.37
C ASP A 88 -0.01 15.91 -0.08
N LEU A 89 1.12 15.65 0.60
CA LEU A 89 1.22 14.83 1.82
C LEU A 89 1.24 15.65 3.12
N LEU A 90 1.29 16.99 3.03
CA LEU A 90 1.37 17.94 4.16
C LEU A 90 0.04 18.60 4.49
#